data_AF-A0AAN8FKG8-F1
#
_entry.id   AF-A0AAN8FKG8-F1
#
_cell.length_a   1.000
_cell.length_b   1.000
_cell.length_c   1.000
_cell.angle_alpha   90.00
_cell.angle_beta   90.00
_cell.angle_gamma   90.00
#
_symmetry.space_group_name_H-M   'P 1'
#
loop_
_entity.id
_entity.type
_entity.pdbx_description
1 polymer ?
#
loop_
_entity_poly.entity_id
_entity_poly.type
_entity_poly.pdbx_seq_one_letter_code
_entity_poly.pdbx_strand_id
1 'polypeptide(L)'
;MTNSPNTSADPYSQPTSSSKTPPTTPTVRSSTPSRNGSAGICECDMRSQLEEEAMAAVREFSYAVESVCISEMLPRTNELLFLNLTTLERTTYCIELTGKGWRIASNRADCMNGDFRQLQMHTQYFESLEYPQGAAPVAGFYCPCL
;
A
#
# COMPACT_ATOMS: atom_id res chain seq x y z
N MET A 1 62.16 8.10 -20.52
CA MET A 1 62.73 9.38 -20.04
C MET A 1 62.54 10.41 -21.13
N THR A 2 62.21 11.65 -20.72
CA THR A 2 62.18 12.93 -21.46
C THR A 2 61.13 13.08 -22.57
N ASN A 3 60.01 13.78 -22.35
CA ASN A 3 59.79 15.25 -22.24
C ASN A 3 59.55 15.93 -23.59
N SER A 4 58.39 16.59 -23.67
CA SER A 4 57.97 17.60 -24.66
C SER A 4 58.94 18.81 -24.73
N PRO A 5 58.70 19.76 -25.65
CA PRO A 5 57.97 20.95 -25.22
C PRO A 5 56.97 21.57 -26.22
N ASN A 6 56.05 22.33 -25.61
CA ASN A 6 55.01 23.22 -26.11
C ASN A 6 55.47 24.29 -27.14
N THR A 7 54.54 24.96 -27.84
CA THR A 7 54.07 26.35 -27.52
C THR A 7 53.09 26.92 -28.58
N SER A 8 51.84 27.14 -28.14
CA SER A 8 50.83 28.21 -28.39
C SER A 8 50.51 28.77 -29.81
N ALA A 9 49.21 28.90 -30.13
CA ALA A 9 48.39 30.07 -29.78
C ALA A 9 46.92 29.97 -30.29
N ASP A 10 45.96 30.17 -29.38
CA ASP A 10 44.52 30.38 -29.62
C ASP A 10 44.24 31.73 -30.32
N PRO A 11 43.03 31.96 -30.89
CA PRO A 11 41.96 32.51 -30.04
C PRO A 11 40.54 32.15 -30.51
N TYR A 12 39.71 31.54 -29.67
CA TYR A 12 38.30 31.94 -29.57
C TYR A 12 37.77 31.62 -28.16
N SER A 13 37.35 32.70 -27.51
CA SER A 13 37.08 32.85 -26.09
C SER A 13 35.82 32.12 -25.59
N GLN A 14 35.88 31.62 -24.35
CA GLN A 14 34.72 31.32 -23.49
C GLN A 14 34.11 32.61 -22.89
N PRO A 15 32.90 32.54 -22.32
CA PRO A 15 32.72 32.40 -20.85
C PRO A 15 31.57 31.43 -20.48
N THR A 16 31.60 30.52 -19.49
CA THR A 16 31.67 30.56 -18.01
C THR A 16 30.52 31.27 -17.25
N SER A 17 29.75 30.43 -16.53
CA SER A 17 29.22 30.56 -15.15
C SER A 17 28.22 31.67 -14.72
N SER A 18 27.16 31.17 -14.05
CA SER A 18 26.59 31.61 -12.75
C SER A 18 25.34 32.52 -12.70
N SER A 19 24.33 31.98 -11.98
CA SER A 19 23.54 32.58 -10.89
C SER A 19 22.72 33.86 -11.13
N LYS A 20 21.41 33.78 -10.82
CA LYS A 20 20.72 34.52 -9.72
C LYS A 20 19.21 34.56 -9.94
N THR A 21 18.46 34.06 -8.96
CA THR A 21 17.03 34.34 -8.76
C THR A 21 16.81 35.84 -8.47
N PRO A 22 15.71 36.45 -8.92
CA PRO A 22 15.25 37.72 -8.37
C PRO A 22 14.31 37.49 -7.18
N PRO A 23 14.55 38.14 -6.02
CA PRO A 23 13.58 38.26 -4.95
C PRO A 23 12.69 39.49 -5.19
N THR A 24 11.36 39.35 -5.13
CA THR A 24 10.47 40.53 -5.08
C THR A 24 9.27 40.30 -4.16
N THR A 25 9.31 40.93 -3.00
CA THR A 25 8.18 41.26 -2.09
C THR A 25 8.62 42.57 -1.39
N PRO A 26 7.78 43.56 -0.98
CA PRO A 26 6.37 43.49 -0.50
C PRO A 26 5.45 44.65 -1.01
N THR A 27 4.12 44.74 -0.82
CA THR A 27 3.40 45.23 0.39
C THR A 27 1.90 45.53 0.08
N VAL A 28 0.99 44.89 0.84
CA VAL A 28 -0.28 45.37 1.47
C VAL A 28 -1.55 45.65 0.63
N ARG A 29 -2.63 44.92 0.97
CA ARG A 29 -3.80 45.53 1.65
C ARG A 29 -4.69 44.52 2.37
N SER A 30 -4.92 44.81 3.65
CA SER A 30 -5.82 44.14 4.56
C SER A 30 -7.28 44.38 4.18
N SER A 31 -8.09 43.34 4.23
CA SER A 31 -9.54 43.44 4.43
C SER A 31 -10.08 42.13 5.03
N THR A 32 -10.24 42.09 6.34
CA THR A 32 -11.31 41.33 7.01
C THR A 32 -12.62 42.15 6.90
N PRO A 33 -13.85 41.59 7.04
CA PRO A 33 -14.17 40.40 7.84
C PRO A 33 -15.26 39.45 7.30
N SER A 34 -15.43 38.36 8.05
CA SER A 34 -16.71 37.72 8.42
C SER A 34 -17.01 36.32 7.85
N ARG A 35 -16.76 35.35 8.74
CA ARG A 35 -17.65 34.24 9.16
C ARG A 35 -18.49 33.57 8.07
N ASN A 36 -18.07 32.36 7.71
CA ASN A 36 -18.82 31.11 7.81
C ASN A 36 -17.76 30.01 7.75
N GLY A 37 -17.52 29.24 8.80
CA GLY A 37 -18.40 28.17 9.25
C GLY A 37 -17.68 26.86 8.94
N SER A 38 -17.19 26.20 10.00
CA SER A 38 -16.55 24.87 10.03
C SER A 38 -15.36 24.65 9.10
N ALA A 39 -14.18 24.50 9.72
CA ALA A 39 -12.98 23.96 9.12
C ALA A 39 -13.31 22.83 8.14
N GLY A 40 -12.85 22.96 6.90
CA GLY A 40 -12.68 21.80 6.04
C GLY A 40 -11.84 20.81 6.81
N ILE A 41 -12.49 19.75 7.30
CA ILE A 41 -11.79 18.54 7.67
C ILE A 41 -11.08 18.15 6.38
N CYS A 42 -9.75 18.20 6.39
CA CYS A 42 -8.97 17.63 5.31
C CYS A 42 -9.35 16.15 5.25
N GLU A 43 -10.10 15.78 4.22
CA GLU A 43 -10.42 14.40 3.84
C GLU A 43 -9.17 13.73 3.26
N CYS A 44 -8.03 13.92 3.93
CA CYS A 44 -6.75 13.33 3.58
C CYS A 44 -6.29 12.34 4.66
N ASP A 45 -6.88 12.39 5.86
CA ASP A 45 -6.47 11.57 7.01
C ASP A 45 -7.61 10.67 7.57
N MET A 46 -8.72 10.51 6.85
CA MET A 46 -9.69 9.47 7.20
C MET A 46 -9.25 8.13 6.60
N ARG A 47 -8.70 7.28 7.47
CA ARG A 47 -8.48 5.85 7.18
C ARG A 47 -9.82 5.22 6.77
N SER A 48 -9.85 4.46 5.68
CA SER A 48 -11.09 3.78 5.27
C SER A 48 -11.52 2.75 6.30
N GLN A 49 -12.83 2.48 6.38
CA GLN A 49 -13.37 1.37 7.17
C GLN A 49 -12.69 0.04 6.84
N LEU A 50 -12.46 -0.24 5.55
CA LEU A 50 -11.78 -1.47 5.13
C LEU A 50 -10.32 -1.48 5.58
N GLU A 51 -9.64 -0.33 5.58
CA GLU A 51 -8.26 -0.26 6.07
C GLU A 51 -8.18 -0.49 7.58
N GLU A 52 -9.16 0.00 8.35
CA GLU A 52 -9.25 -0.26 9.77
C GLU A 52 -9.54 -1.74 10.06
N GLU A 53 -10.47 -2.34 9.31
CA GLU A 53 -10.79 -3.77 9.38
C GLU A 53 -9.58 -4.64 9.02
N ALA A 54 -8.86 -4.31 7.95
CA ALA A 54 -7.64 -5.01 7.55
C ALA A 54 -6.55 -4.92 8.63
N MET A 55 -6.37 -3.74 9.22
CA MET A 55 -5.39 -3.55 10.29
C MET A 55 -5.79 -4.26 11.59
N ALA A 56 -7.09 -4.34 11.89
CA ALA A 56 -7.61 -5.11 13.01
C ALA A 56 -7.31 -6.60 12.80
N ALA A 57 -7.63 -7.14 11.62
CA ALA A 57 -7.33 -8.53 11.26
C ALA A 57 -5.83 -8.84 11.35
N VAL A 58 -4.95 -7.98 10.83
CA VAL A 58 -3.49 -8.17 10.94
C VAL A 58 -3.08 -8.32 12.41
N ARG A 59 -3.59 -7.47 13.30
CA ARG A 59 -3.26 -7.54 14.73
C ARG A 59 -3.83 -8.81 15.37
N GLU A 60 -5.08 -9.12 15.08
CA GLU A 60 -5.82 -10.23 15.66
C GLU A 60 -5.22 -11.58 15.29
N PHE A 61 -4.84 -11.79 14.02
CA PHE A 61 -4.37 -13.09 13.54
C PHE A 61 -2.86 -13.28 13.57
N SER A 62 -2.07 -12.22 13.81
CA SER A 62 -0.60 -12.27 13.80
C SER A 62 0.03 -13.37 14.68
N TYR A 63 -0.65 -13.80 15.74
CA TYR A 63 -0.16 -14.84 16.64
C TYR A 63 -0.34 -16.28 16.10
N ALA A 64 -1.26 -16.48 15.16
CA ALA A 64 -1.69 -17.80 14.68
C ALA A 64 -1.21 -18.11 13.25
N VAL A 65 -0.38 -17.25 12.67
CA VAL A 65 0.10 -17.35 11.29
C VAL A 65 1.61 -17.08 11.23
N GLU A 66 2.27 -17.51 10.17
CA GLU A 66 3.68 -17.16 9.95
C GLU A 66 3.83 -15.67 9.61
N SER A 67 2.93 -15.15 8.78
CA SER A 67 2.87 -13.72 8.47
C SER A 67 1.48 -13.31 8.00
N VAL A 68 1.06 -12.10 8.36
CA VAL A 68 -0.12 -11.44 7.77
C VAL A 68 0.17 -9.96 7.58
N CYS A 69 -0.10 -9.44 6.39
CA CYS A 69 0.12 -8.03 6.04
C CYS A 69 -0.82 -7.56 4.93
N ILE A 70 -1.04 -6.25 4.85
CA ILE A 70 -1.72 -5.63 3.71
C ILE A 70 -0.76 -5.65 2.52
N SER A 71 -1.24 -6.03 1.33
CA SER A 71 -0.44 -6.02 0.11
C SER A 71 -0.12 -4.58 -0.31
N GLU A 72 1.15 -4.31 -0.61
CA GLU A 72 1.61 -3.04 -1.17
C GLU A 72 1.64 -3.05 -2.70
N MET A 73 1.51 -4.23 -3.31
CA MET A 73 1.63 -4.44 -4.75
C MET A 73 0.28 -4.43 -5.46
N LEU A 74 -0.82 -4.60 -4.71
CA LEU A 74 -2.18 -4.69 -5.24
C LEU A 74 -3.00 -3.42 -4.92
N PRO A 75 -4.11 -3.18 -5.66
CA PRO A 75 -4.95 -2.02 -5.46
C PRO A 75 -5.43 -1.88 -4.02
N ARG A 76 -5.34 -0.66 -3.50
CA ARG A 76 -5.78 -0.29 -2.16
C ARG A 76 -6.63 0.97 -2.27
N THR A 77 -7.93 0.80 -2.10
CA THR A 77 -8.94 1.85 -2.18
C THR A 77 -9.87 1.75 -0.97
N ASN A 78 -10.80 2.71 -0.85
CA ASN A 78 -11.76 2.69 0.24
C ASN A 78 -12.79 1.54 0.15
N GLU A 79 -12.89 0.88 -1.01
CA GLU A 79 -13.90 -0.15 -1.30
C GLU A 79 -13.28 -1.54 -1.57
N LEU A 80 -11.97 -1.61 -1.76
CA LEU A 80 -11.23 -2.82 -2.11
C LEU A 80 -9.79 -2.72 -1.62
N LEU A 81 -9.32 -3.75 -0.93
CA LEU A 81 -7.90 -3.93 -0.66
C LEU A 81 -7.54 -5.41 -0.58
N PHE A 82 -6.23 -5.69 -0.55
CA PHE A 82 -5.72 -7.05 -0.50
C PHE A 82 -4.79 -7.25 0.69
N LEU A 83 -4.81 -8.46 1.26
CA LEU A 83 -3.90 -8.91 2.29
C LEU A 83 -3.16 -10.16 1.82
N ASN A 84 -1.92 -10.31 2.25
CA ASN A 84 -1.20 -11.55 2.14
C ASN A 84 -1.20 -12.23 3.51
N LEU A 85 -1.49 -13.53 3.50
CA LEU A 85 -1.45 -14.37 4.68
C LEU A 85 -0.63 -15.61 4.35
N THR A 86 0.34 -15.92 5.21
CA THR A 86 1.11 -17.17 5.17
C THR A 86 0.83 -17.94 6.44
N THR A 87 0.28 -19.15 6.30
CA THR A 87 -0.04 -20.02 7.42
C THR A 87 1.23 -20.63 8.03
N LEU A 88 1.13 -21.23 9.22
CA LEU A 88 2.28 -21.90 9.87
C LEU A 88 2.78 -23.12 9.08
N GLU A 89 1.93 -23.70 8.24
CA GLU A 89 2.25 -24.76 7.29
C GLU A 89 2.95 -24.24 6.01
N ARG A 90 3.29 -22.94 5.98
CA ARG A 90 3.92 -22.24 4.85
C ARG A 90 3.07 -22.19 3.59
N THR A 91 1.75 -22.19 3.75
CA THR A 91 0.85 -21.96 2.61
C THR A 91 0.47 -20.50 2.56
N THR A 92 0.65 -19.88 1.39
CA THR A 92 0.39 -18.45 1.20
C THR A 92 -0.90 -18.23 0.42
N TYR A 93 -1.67 -17.24 0.86
CA TYR A 93 -2.89 -16.77 0.23
C TYR A 93 -2.85 -15.27 0.03
N CYS A 94 -3.39 -14.82 -1.11
CA CYS A 94 -3.81 -13.44 -1.26
C CYS A 94 -5.32 -13.39 -1.00
N ILE A 95 -5.72 -12.53 -0.06
CA ILE A 95 -7.09 -12.35 0.39
C ILE A 95 -7.56 -11.00 -0.11
N GLU A 96 -8.72 -10.98 -0.74
CA GLU A 96 -9.45 -9.77 -1.09
C GLU A 96 -10.41 -9.39 0.03
N LEU A 97 -10.41 -8.13 0.42
CA LEU A 97 -11.37 -7.53 1.33
C LEU A 97 -12.17 -6.44 0.60
N THR A 98 -13.49 -6.54 0.67
CA THR A 98 -14.44 -5.55 0.13
C THR A 98 -15.60 -5.36 1.09
N GLY A 99 -16.51 -4.43 0.79
CA GLY A 99 -17.79 -4.32 1.51
C GLY A 99 -18.70 -5.56 1.43
N LYS A 100 -18.39 -6.57 0.60
CA LYS A 100 -19.08 -7.86 0.58
C LYS A 100 -18.50 -8.87 1.57
N GLY A 101 -17.35 -8.56 2.17
CA GLY A 101 -16.57 -9.44 3.03
C GLY A 101 -15.24 -9.88 2.42
N TRP A 102 -14.79 -11.05 2.86
CA TRP A 102 -13.45 -11.61 2.62
C TRP A 102 -13.49 -12.73 1.60
N ARG A 103 -12.53 -12.78 0.68
CA ARG A 103 -12.44 -13.84 -0.34
C ARG A 103 -10.99 -14.23 -0.60
N ILE A 104 -10.71 -15.51 -0.81
CA ILE A 104 -9.38 -15.95 -1.24
C ILE A 104 -9.20 -15.60 -2.72
N ALA A 105 -8.44 -14.56 -3.04
CA ALA A 105 -8.18 -14.15 -4.42
C ALA A 105 -7.20 -15.10 -5.14
N SER A 106 -6.18 -15.61 -4.44
CA SER A 106 -5.24 -16.59 -4.99
C SER A 106 -4.49 -17.37 -3.90
N ASN A 107 -3.72 -18.38 -4.34
CA ASN A 107 -2.80 -19.17 -3.53
C ASN A 107 -1.34 -18.67 -3.62
N ARG A 108 -1.15 -17.39 -3.92
CA ARG A 108 0.17 -16.73 -4.01
C ARG A 108 0.08 -15.34 -3.40
N ALA A 109 1.17 -14.87 -2.78
CA ALA A 109 1.23 -13.48 -2.35
C ALA A 109 1.10 -12.54 -3.56
N ASP A 110 0.46 -11.39 -3.33
CA ASP A 110 0.38 -10.27 -4.27
C ASP A 110 -0.20 -10.66 -5.65
N CYS A 111 -1.09 -11.64 -5.67
CA CYS A 111 -1.67 -12.17 -6.89
C CYS A 111 -3.19 -12.27 -6.78
N MET A 112 -3.90 -11.82 -7.82
CA MET A 112 -5.37 -11.90 -7.90
C MET A 112 -5.85 -13.06 -8.80
N ASN A 113 -4.92 -13.87 -9.32
CA ASN A 113 -5.23 -14.96 -10.24
C ASN A 113 -5.57 -16.22 -9.44
N GLY A 114 -6.86 -16.46 -9.22
CA GLY A 114 -7.34 -17.70 -8.60
C GLY A 114 -7.01 -18.95 -9.42
N ASP A 115 -6.96 -20.11 -8.75
CA ASP A 115 -6.86 -21.41 -9.40
C ASP A 115 -8.24 -21.85 -9.90
N PHE A 116 -8.41 -21.91 -11.23
CA PHE A 116 -9.67 -22.33 -11.86
C PHE A 116 -10.09 -23.76 -11.47
N ARG A 117 -9.15 -24.61 -11.02
CA ARG A 117 -9.44 -25.96 -10.53
C ARG A 117 -10.15 -25.97 -9.18
N GLN A 118 -10.06 -24.86 -8.45
CA GLN A 118 -10.66 -24.68 -7.14
C GLN A 118 -11.59 -23.45 -7.14
N LEU A 119 -12.32 -23.24 -8.24
CA LEU A 119 -13.13 -22.05 -8.50
C LEU A 119 -13.99 -21.63 -7.30
N GLN A 120 -14.66 -22.60 -6.65
CA GLN A 120 -15.56 -22.34 -5.54
C GLN A 120 -14.89 -21.60 -4.38
N MET A 121 -13.62 -21.90 -4.07
CA MET A 121 -12.88 -21.22 -2.99
C MET A 121 -12.55 -19.76 -3.36
N HIS A 122 -12.35 -19.49 -4.65
CA HIS A 122 -11.90 -18.19 -5.14
C HIS A 122 -13.03 -17.25 -5.51
N THR A 123 -14.28 -17.73 -5.50
CA THR A 123 -15.48 -16.94 -5.84
C THR A 123 -16.35 -16.63 -4.62
N GLN A 124 -16.17 -17.35 -3.52
CA GLN A 124 -17.01 -17.22 -2.33
C GLN A 124 -16.50 -16.11 -1.40
N TYR A 125 -17.40 -15.21 -0.99
CA TYR A 125 -17.14 -14.24 0.07
C TYR A 125 -17.61 -14.79 1.42
N PHE A 126 -16.88 -14.46 2.47
CA PHE A 126 -17.15 -14.79 3.86
C PHE A 126 -17.32 -13.50 4.66
N GLU A 127 -18.17 -13.53 5.70
CA GLU A 127 -18.42 -12.34 6.54
C GLU A 127 -17.25 -12.02 7.46
N SER A 128 -16.47 -13.02 7.86
CA SER A 128 -15.30 -12.88 8.72
C SER A 128 -14.18 -13.81 8.25
N LEU A 129 -12.95 -13.50 8.67
CA LEU A 129 -11.83 -14.45 8.62
C LEU A 129 -12.00 -15.58 9.66
N GLU A 130 -12.81 -15.38 10.69
CA GLU A 130 -13.25 -16.45 11.60
C GLU A 130 -14.32 -17.31 10.92
N TYR A 131 -14.04 -18.59 10.79
CA TYR A 131 -14.88 -19.52 10.02
C TYR A 131 -16.19 -19.88 10.74
N PRO A 132 -17.31 -20.10 10.02
CA PRO A 132 -18.56 -20.60 10.60
C PRO A 132 -18.42 -22.05 11.06
N GLN A 133 -18.76 -22.32 12.32
CA GLN A 133 -18.86 -23.65 12.93
C GLN A 133 -19.52 -24.67 11.97
N GLY A 134 -18.75 -25.62 11.43
CA GLY A 134 -19.30 -26.85 10.84
C GLY A 134 -19.01 -27.17 9.36
N ALA A 135 -18.18 -26.41 8.65
CA ALA A 135 -17.69 -26.80 7.32
C ALA A 135 -16.16 -27.02 7.33
N ALA A 136 -15.72 -28.01 6.54
CA ALA A 136 -14.34 -28.49 6.53
C ALA A 136 -13.33 -27.35 6.23
N PRO A 137 -12.13 -27.39 6.82
CA PRO A 137 -11.18 -26.28 6.80
C PRO A 137 -10.80 -25.90 5.37
N VAL A 138 -11.18 -24.70 4.95
CA VAL A 138 -10.55 -24.06 3.79
C VAL A 138 -9.19 -23.58 4.27
N ALA A 139 -8.14 -24.23 3.77
CA ALA A 139 -6.77 -24.17 4.27
C ALA A 139 -6.62 -24.75 5.68
N GLY A 140 -5.60 -25.59 5.87
CA GLY A 140 -5.31 -26.30 7.11
C GLY A 140 -4.89 -25.40 8.28
N PHE A 141 -5.73 -24.45 8.69
CA PHE A 141 -5.64 -23.75 9.97
C PHE A 141 -6.06 -24.69 11.11
N TYR A 142 -5.39 -25.84 11.22
CA TYR A 142 -5.36 -26.60 12.46
C TYR A 142 -4.21 -26.04 13.29
N CYS A 143 -4.51 -25.31 14.35
CA CYS A 143 -3.62 -25.25 15.49
C CYS A 143 -4.01 -26.41 16.42
N PRO A 144 -3.29 -27.55 16.45
CA PRO A 144 -3.64 -28.68 17.33
C PRO A 144 -3.08 -28.49 18.75
N CYS A 145 -2.90 -27.25 19.22
CA CYS A 145 -2.31 -26.96 20.52
C CYS A 145 -3.28 -26.20 21.43
N LEU A 146 -4.38 -26.85 21.82
CA LEU A 146 -5.15 -26.56 23.05
C LEU A 146 -5.87 -27.83 23.51
#